data_AF-A0A7Z8PBB9-F1
#
_entry.id   AF-A0A7Z8PBB9-F1
#
_cell.length_a   1.000
_cell.length_b   1.000
_cell.length_c   1.000
_cell.angle_alpha   90.00
_cell.angle_beta   90.00
_cell.angle_gamma   90.00
#
_symmetry.space_group_name_H-M   'P 1'
#
loop_
_entity.id
_entity.type
_entity.pdbx_description
1 polymer ?
#
loop_
_entity_poly.entity_id
_entity_poly.type
_entity_poly.pdbx_seq_one_letter_code
_entity_poly.pdbx_strand_id
1 'polypeptide(L)'
;MPQTDTVILDRAASKVDVDANFLITCLAEVLESCGDSDLIPYLPWRGQEPKAVDSLPVGRGEALLQVLSFCFQLLNAVEENVAMQARRWREDGQGLSAERGTWAMKLRRALAQGLDEGQLREAISTCRVEPVLTAHPTEAKRAAVLQLHRELYVLLFEREYGLWSRSELQDQREAIKGVIERLWRSGELQHEKPTVR
;
A
#
# COMPACT_ATOMS: atom_id res chain seq x y z
N MET A 1 3.19 15.93 24.66
CA MET A 1 2.65 15.62 23.33
C MET A 1 3.66 15.06 22.32
N PRO A 2 4.99 15.35 22.30
CA PRO A 2 5.86 14.78 21.26
C PRO A 2 6.14 13.27 21.40
N GLN A 3 6.01 12.69 22.59
CA GLN A 3 6.32 11.27 22.83
C GLN A 3 5.31 10.30 22.19
N THR A 4 4.02 10.67 22.11
CA THR A 4 2.98 9.79 21.54
C THR A 4 3.09 9.68 20.02
N ASP A 5 3.49 10.75 19.35
CA ASP A 5 3.69 10.75 17.89
C ASP A 5 4.90 9.89 17.51
N THR A 6 6.01 9.95 18.28
CA THR A 6 7.17 9.07 18.09
C THR A 6 6.78 7.60 18.23
N VAL A 7 6.00 7.26 19.26
CA VAL A 7 5.52 5.87 19.46
C VAL A 7 4.67 5.37 18.30
N ILE A 8 3.82 6.22 17.72
CA ILE A 8 2.99 5.86 16.56
C ILE A 8 3.85 5.66 15.30
N LEU A 9 4.88 6.50 15.11
CA LEU A 9 5.83 6.34 14.00
C LEU A 9 6.64 5.06 14.13
N ASP A 10 7.16 4.75 15.31
CA ASP A 10 7.92 3.52 15.56
C ASP A 10 7.04 2.27 15.35
N ARG A 11 5.79 2.32 15.83
CA ARG A 11 4.79 1.28 15.58
C ARG A 11 4.48 1.12 14.09
N ALA A 12 4.33 2.23 13.36
CA ALA A 12 4.07 2.20 11.93
C ALA A 12 5.25 1.60 11.16
N ALA A 13 6.49 2.03 11.45
CA ALA A 13 7.68 1.47 10.83
C ALA A 13 7.78 -0.05 11.05
N SER A 14 7.59 -0.49 12.30
CA SER A 14 7.59 -1.92 12.63
C SER A 14 6.48 -2.70 11.90
N LYS A 15 5.31 -2.08 11.69
CA LYS A 15 4.20 -2.70 10.96
C LYS A 15 4.51 -2.81 9.46
N VAL A 16 5.15 -1.80 8.86
CA VAL A 16 5.61 -1.86 7.47
C VAL A 16 6.57 -3.03 7.30
N ASP A 17 7.54 -3.20 8.19
CA ASP A 17 8.51 -4.31 8.10
C ASP A 17 7.82 -5.67 8.16
N VAL A 18 6.88 -5.86 9.10
CA VAL A 18 6.13 -7.11 9.27
C VAL A 18 5.26 -7.43 8.06
N ASP A 19 4.53 -6.44 7.54
CA ASP A 19 3.60 -6.65 6.42
C ASP A 19 4.33 -6.79 5.09
N ALA A 20 5.42 -6.04 4.88
CA ALA A 20 6.31 -6.20 3.74
C ALA A 20 6.93 -7.60 3.74
N ASN A 21 7.46 -8.07 4.88
CA ASN A 21 7.97 -9.42 5.00
C ASN A 21 6.91 -10.48 4.65
N PHE A 22 5.69 -10.30 5.16
CA PHE A 22 4.58 -11.20 4.87
C PHE A 22 4.25 -11.26 3.36
N LEU A 23 4.09 -10.10 2.71
CA LEU A 23 3.78 -10.06 1.27
C LEU A 23 4.91 -10.57 0.40
N ILE A 24 6.16 -10.24 0.72
CA ILE A 24 7.31 -10.74 -0.05
C ILE A 24 7.50 -12.25 0.17
N THR A 25 7.16 -12.77 1.35
CA THR A 25 7.13 -14.22 1.57
C THR A 25 6.05 -14.89 0.72
N CYS A 26 4.86 -14.29 0.61
CA CYS A 26 3.82 -14.78 -0.31
C CYS A 26 4.28 -14.71 -1.77
N LEU A 27 4.96 -13.63 -2.17
CA LEU A 27 5.56 -13.50 -3.50
C LEU A 27 6.60 -14.59 -3.76
N ALA A 28 7.49 -14.89 -2.80
CA ALA A 28 8.50 -15.93 -2.96
C ALA A 28 7.86 -17.30 -3.27
N GLU A 29 6.79 -17.67 -2.57
CA GLU A 29 6.05 -18.91 -2.85
C GLU A 29 5.36 -18.90 -4.21
N VAL A 30 4.84 -17.75 -4.64
CA VAL A 30 4.24 -17.58 -5.98
C VAL A 30 5.31 -17.71 -7.07
N LEU A 31 6.51 -17.14 -6.87
CA LEU A 31 7.61 -17.30 -7.82
C LEU A 31 8.07 -18.75 -7.90
N GLU A 32 8.12 -19.46 -6.78
CA GLU A 32 8.43 -20.89 -6.75
C GLU A 32 7.40 -21.70 -7.55
N SER A 33 6.10 -21.43 -7.36
CA SER A 33 5.04 -22.12 -8.12
C SER A 33 5.02 -21.76 -9.61
N CYS A 34 5.47 -20.56 -9.98
CA CYS A 34 5.59 -20.11 -11.36
C CYS A 34 6.87 -20.59 -12.06
N GLY A 35 7.83 -21.20 -11.33
CA GLY A 35 9.11 -21.65 -11.88
C GLY A 35 10.21 -20.59 -11.92
N ASP A 36 10.01 -19.44 -11.26
CA ASP A 36 10.95 -18.32 -11.14
C ASP A 36 11.72 -18.35 -9.81
N SER A 37 12.01 -19.55 -9.29
CA SER A 37 12.63 -19.75 -7.98
C SER A 37 14.05 -19.19 -7.86
N ASP A 38 14.72 -18.98 -8.99
CA ASP A 38 16.04 -18.36 -9.07
C ASP A 38 16.03 -16.86 -8.75
N LEU A 39 14.87 -16.18 -8.79
CA LEU A 39 14.73 -14.78 -8.39
C LEU A 39 14.58 -14.59 -6.87
N ILE A 40 14.11 -15.62 -6.17
CA ILE A 40 13.81 -15.61 -4.73
C ILE A 40 14.98 -15.10 -3.86
N PRO A 41 16.25 -15.45 -4.13
CA PRO A 41 17.40 -14.96 -3.35
C PRO A 41 17.66 -13.45 -3.47
N TYR A 42 17.04 -12.76 -4.43
CA TYR A 42 17.22 -11.32 -4.67
C TYR A 42 16.09 -10.47 -4.07
N LEU A 43 15.08 -11.10 -3.47
CA LEU A 43 13.92 -10.40 -2.94
C LEU A 43 14.28 -9.58 -1.67
N PRO A 44 13.91 -8.29 -1.61
CA PRO A 44 14.10 -7.47 -0.43
C PRO A 44 13.10 -7.81 0.71
N TRP A 45 13.32 -7.27 1.91
CA TRP A 45 12.38 -7.32 3.05
C TRP A 45 11.99 -8.70 3.58
N ARG A 46 12.70 -9.78 3.21
CA ARG A 46 12.47 -11.15 3.73
C ARG A 46 13.16 -11.45 5.06
N GLY A 47 13.72 -10.44 5.73
CA GLY A 47 14.55 -10.62 6.92
C GLY A 47 15.93 -11.23 6.63
N GLN A 48 16.31 -11.30 5.35
CA GLN A 48 17.62 -11.71 4.86
C GLN A 48 18.12 -10.67 3.86
N GLU A 49 19.43 -10.47 3.80
CA GLU A 49 20.04 -9.55 2.84
C GLU A 49 19.95 -10.15 1.42
N PRO A 50 19.45 -9.37 0.43
CA PRO A 50 19.38 -9.84 -0.96
C PRO A 50 20.76 -10.21 -1.50
N LYS A 51 20.83 -11.25 -2.34
CA LYS A 51 22.06 -11.58 -3.05
C LYS A 51 22.48 -10.44 -4.00
N ALA A 52 23.79 -10.28 -4.16
CA ALA A 52 24.36 -9.34 -5.10
C ALA A 52 23.99 -9.71 -6.55
N VAL A 53 23.64 -8.70 -7.35
CA VAL A 53 23.21 -8.84 -8.75
C VAL A 53 24.31 -9.50 -9.61
N ASP A 54 25.58 -9.38 -9.24
CA ASP A 54 26.70 -10.02 -9.93
C ASP A 54 26.61 -11.56 -9.96
N SER A 55 25.83 -12.15 -9.06
CA SER A 55 25.58 -13.59 -9.00
C SER A 55 24.33 -14.04 -9.79
N LEU A 56 23.68 -13.13 -10.51
CA LEU A 56 22.47 -13.40 -11.28
C LEU A 56 22.76 -14.31 -12.48
N PRO A 57 21.93 -15.35 -12.72
CA PRO A 57 22.05 -16.15 -13.93
C PRO A 57 21.94 -15.30 -15.20
N VAL A 58 22.74 -15.65 -16.21
CA VAL A 58 22.76 -14.95 -17.49
C VAL A 58 21.36 -14.96 -18.12
N GLY A 59 20.91 -13.79 -18.61
CA GLY A 59 19.60 -13.63 -19.25
C GLY A 59 18.44 -13.37 -18.28
N ARG A 60 18.67 -13.29 -16.96
CA ARG A 60 17.61 -13.00 -15.97
C ARG A 60 17.49 -11.55 -15.54
N GLY A 61 18.26 -10.64 -16.15
CA GLY A 61 18.30 -9.21 -15.78
C GLY A 61 16.93 -8.53 -15.85
N GLU A 62 16.17 -8.76 -16.92
CA GLU A 62 14.83 -8.18 -17.09
C GLU A 62 13.83 -8.73 -16.06
N ALA A 63 13.85 -10.04 -15.81
CA ALA A 63 13.01 -10.69 -14.82
C ALA A 63 13.32 -10.20 -13.40
N LEU A 64 14.60 -9.95 -13.09
CA LEU A 64 15.02 -9.34 -11.84
C LEU A 64 14.48 -7.90 -11.70
N LEU A 65 14.61 -7.08 -12.75
CA LEU A 65 14.04 -5.72 -12.73
C LEU A 65 12.52 -5.74 -12.55
N GLN A 66 11.85 -6.68 -13.20
CA GLN A 66 10.41 -6.86 -13.06
C GLN A 66 10.00 -7.25 -11.65
N VAL A 67 10.67 -8.23 -11.04
CA VAL A 67 10.33 -8.65 -9.69
C VAL A 67 10.65 -7.57 -8.66
N LEU A 68 11.77 -6.85 -8.80
CA LEU A 68 12.09 -5.74 -7.90
C LEU A 68 11.09 -4.59 -8.02
N SER A 69 10.69 -4.24 -9.25
CA SER A 69 9.62 -3.27 -9.47
C SER A 69 8.31 -3.73 -8.80
N PHE A 70 7.97 -5.01 -8.91
CA PHE A 70 6.80 -5.57 -8.27
C PHE A 70 6.91 -5.55 -6.73
N CYS A 71 8.09 -5.84 -6.17
CA CYS A 71 8.34 -5.68 -4.73
C CYS A 71 8.05 -4.25 -4.27
N PHE A 72 8.49 -3.22 -5.01
CA PHE A 72 8.18 -1.84 -4.68
C PHE A 72 6.67 -1.55 -4.72
N GLN A 73 5.94 -2.12 -5.67
CA GLN A 73 4.48 -1.97 -5.71
C GLN A 73 3.81 -2.59 -4.48
N LEU A 74 4.26 -3.78 -4.05
CA LEU A 74 3.77 -4.42 -2.83
C LEU A 74 4.11 -3.59 -1.58
N LEU A 75 5.32 -3.03 -1.51
CA LEU A 75 5.71 -2.13 -0.43
C LEU A 75 4.78 -0.90 -0.39
N ASN A 76 4.51 -0.27 -1.53
CA ASN A 76 3.59 0.88 -1.58
C ASN A 76 2.20 0.53 -1.04
N ALA A 77 1.67 -0.66 -1.37
CA ALA A 77 0.38 -1.12 -0.84
C ALA A 77 0.42 -1.33 0.68
N VAL A 78 1.54 -1.84 1.21
CA VAL A 78 1.77 -1.96 2.65
C VAL A 78 1.83 -0.60 3.32
N GLU A 79 2.64 0.32 2.79
CA GLU A 79 2.79 1.67 3.34
C GLU A 79 1.47 2.44 3.34
N GLU A 80 0.68 2.34 2.27
CA GLU A 80 -0.64 2.96 2.20
C GLU A 80 -1.58 2.37 3.26
N ASN A 81 -1.58 1.04 3.44
CA ASN A 81 -2.38 0.40 4.45
C ASN A 81 -1.95 0.81 5.87
N VAL A 82 -0.65 0.80 6.17
CA VAL A 82 -0.10 1.21 7.46
C VAL A 82 -0.33 2.69 7.74
N ALA A 83 -0.24 3.56 6.74
CA ALA A 83 -0.54 4.98 6.89
C ALA A 83 -1.99 5.20 7.34
N MET A 84 -2.93 4.44 6.77
CA MET A 84 -4.33 4.45 7.19
C MET A 84 -4.53 3.91 8.61
N GLN A 85 -3.78 2.87 9.01
CA GLN A 85 -3.79 2.38 10.40
C GLN A 85 -3.21 3.41 11.37
N ALA A 86 -2.09 4.05 11.03
CA ALA A 86 -1.44 5.06 11.86
C ALA A 86 -2.36 6.28 12.10
N ARG A 87 -3.13 6.66 11.08
CA ARG A 87 -4.20 7.66 11.23
C ARG A 87 -5.23 7.24 12.28
N ARG A 88 -5.70 5.99 12.25
CA ARG A 88 -6.65 5.47 13.24
C ARG A 88 -6.06 5.42 14.64
N TRP A 89 -4.81 4.97 14.79
CA TRP A 89 -4.12 4.96 16.09
C TRP A 89 -4.00 6.37 16.69
N ARG A 90 -3.77 7.39 15.85
CA ARG A 90 -3.81 8.80 16.29
C ARG A 90 -5.21 9.21 16.72
N GLU A 91 -6.23 8.91 15.91
CA GLU A 91 -7.63 9.24 16.23
C GLU A 91 -8.08 8.56 17.55
N ASP A 92 -7.74 7.29 17.76
CA ASP A 92 -8.10 6.53 18.97
C ASP A 92 -7.34 7.03 20.22
N GLY A 93 -6.04 7.30 20.09
CA GLY A 93 -5.19 7.68 21.23
C GLY A 93 -5.23 9.15 21.61
N GLN A 94 -5.51 10.04 20.64
CA GLN A 94 -5.40 11.49 20.80
C GLN A 94 -6.69 12.24 20.41
N GLY A 95 -7.71 11.53 19.93
CA GLY A 95 -9.00 12.05 19.52
C GLY A 95 -9.08 12.46 18.05
N LEU A 96 -10.30 12.65 17.56
CA LEU A 96 -10.62 12.86 16.13
C LEU A 96 -9.88 14.02 15.45
N SER A 97 -9.45 15.05 16.18
CA SER A 97 -8.74 16.20 15.60
C SER A 97 -7.23 16.03 15.53
N ALA A 98 -6.69 14.93 16.05
CA ALA A 98 -5.25 14.70 16.11
C ALA A 98 -4.68 14.50 14.70
N GLU A 99 -5.47 13.91 13.81
CA GLU A 99 -5.07 13.73 12.42
C GLU A 99 -5.09 15.05 11.65
N ARG A 100 -3.96 15.37 11.04
CA ARG A 100 -3.79 16.58 10.23
C ARG A 100 -4.61 16.52 8.96
N GLY A 101 -5.16 17.68 8.57
CA GLY A 101 -5.92 17.81 7.33
C GLY A 101 -7.35 17.23 7.39
N THR A 102 -7.76 16.63 8.51
CA THR A 102 -9.13 16.15 8.69
C THR A 102 -10.12 17.27 8.97
N TRP A 103 -11.39 17.00 8.65
CA TRP A 103 -12.50 17.90 9.00
C TRP A 103 -12.56 18.18 10.50
N ALA A 104 -12.40 17.18 11.35
CA ALA A 104 -12.43 17.35 12.80
C ALA A 104 -11.35 18.33 13.29
N MET A 105 -10.12 18.25 12.75
CA MET A 105 -9.06 19.20 13.04
C MET A 105 -9.40 20.62 12.55
N LYS A 106 -9.88 20.75 11.31
CA LYS A 106 -10.19 22.05 10.70
C LYS A 106 -11.36 22.75 11.38
N LEU A 107 -12.44 22.02 11.69
CA LEU A 107 -13.61 22.56 12.40
C LEU A 107 -13.24 22.98 13.81
N ARG A 108 -12.48 22.16 14.56
CA ARG A 108 -11.99 22.54 15.90
C ARG A 108 -11.16 23.83 15.85
N ARG A 109 -10.28 23.95 14.86
CA ARG A 109 -9.47 25.16 14.67
C ARG A 109 -10.33 26.39 14.34
N ALA A 110 -11.34 26.24 13.50
CA ALA A 110 -12.23 27.35 13.13
C ALA A 110 -13.06 27.83 14.34
N LEU A 111 -13.63 26.91 15.12
CA LEU A 111 -14.32 27.23 16.37
C LEU A 111 -13.39 27.95 17.37
N ALA A 112 -12.15 27.48 17.51
CA ALA A 112 -11.15 28.13 18.36
C ALA A 112 -10.73 29.52 17.89
N GLN A 113 -10.96 29.84 16.61
CA GLN A 113 -10.76 31.17 16.03
C GLN A 113 -12.00 32.07 16.15
N GLY A 114 -13.06 31.59 16.80
CA GLY A 114 -14.28 32.36 17.06
C GLY A 114 -15.29 32.33 15.91
N LEU A 115 -15.14 31.45 14.92
CA LEU A 115 -16.17 31.28 13.89
C LEU A 115 -17.39 30.58 14.50
N ASP A 116 -18.57 31.14 14.25
CA ASP A 116 -19.83 30.52 14.63
C ASP A 116 -20.32 29.49 13.59
N GLU A 117 -21.38 28.76 13.95
CA GLU A 117 -21.96 27.74 13.07
C GLU A 117 -22.51 28.33 11.76
N GLY A 118 -23.09 29.53 11.81
CA GLY A 118 -23.67 30.20 10.64
C GLY A 118 -22.61 30.53 9.60
N GLN A 119 -21.51 31.12 10.05
CA GLN A 119 -20.34 31.45 9.23
C GLN A 119 -19.70 30.20 8.62
N LEU A 120 -19.57 29.13 9.41
CA LEU A 120 -19.05 27.85 8.91
C LEU A 120 -19.95 27.23 7.84
N ARG A 121 -21.27 27.25 8.06
CA ARG A 121 -22.26 26.72 7.12
C ARG A 121 -22.23 27.49 5.80
N GLU A 122 -22.16 28.81 5.85
CA GLU A 122 -22.06 29.68 4.67
C GLU A 122 -20.78 29.39 3.89
N ALA A 123 -19.63 29.35 4.56
CA ALA A 123 -18.34 29.06 3.93
C ALA A 123 -18.30 27.68 3.27
N ILE A 124 -18.86 26.64 3.92
CA ILE A 124 -18.95 25.30 3.34
C ILE A 124 -19.90 25.29 2.13
N SER A 125 -21.03 26.00 2.20
CA SER A 125 -22.04 26.03 1.13
C SER A 125 -21.53 26.65 -0.17
N THR A 126 -20.53 27.53 -0.08
CA THR A 126 -19.92 28.23 -1.22
C THR A 126 -18.62 27.58 -1.70
N CYS A 127 -18.11 26.59 -0.98
CA CYS A 127 -16.88 25.88 -1.34
C CYS A 127 -17.12 24.94 -2.52
N ARG A 128 -16.41 25.16 -3.62
CA ARG A 128 -16.43 24.29 -4.80
C ARG A 128 -15.04 23.70 -5.03
N VAL A 129 -14.96 22.37 -5.01
CA VAL A 129 -13.74 21.61 -5.31
C VAL A 129 -13.98 20.83 -6.60
N GLU A 130 -13.13 21.05 -7.60
CA GLU A 130 -13.21 20.39 -8.90
C GLU A 130 -11.87 19.69 -9.21
N PRO A 131 -11.76 18.37 -8.93
CA PRO A 131 -10.56 17.62 -9.27
C PRO A 131 -10.51 17.40 -10.78
N VAL A 132 -9.47 17.89 -11.43
CA VAL A 132 -9.21 17.64 -12.86
C VAL A 132 -8.18 16.53 -12.98
N LEU A 133 -8.64 15.35 -13.42
CA LEU A 133 -7.75 14.21 -13.65
C LEU A 133 -6.94 14.46 -14.93
N THR A 134 -5.62 14.47 -14.81
CA THR A 134 -4.69 14.54 -15.94
C THR A 134 -4.13 13.16 -16.23
N ALA A 135 -3.98 12.80 -17.50
CA ALA A 135 -3.25 11.60 -17.86
C ALA A 135 -1.80 11.70 -17.35
N HIS A 136 -1.33 10.70 -16.61
CA HIS A 136 0.08 10.61 -16.26
C HIS A 136 0.85 10.02 -17.44
N PRO A 137 1.86 10.71 -18.01
CA PRO A 137 2.48 10.37 -19.29
C PRO A 137 3.21 9.01 -19.30
N THR A 138 3.42 8.39 -18.14
CA THR A 138 4.17 7.12 -17.99
C THR A 138 3.42 6.04 -17.21
N GLU A 139 2.20 6.30 -16.72
CA GLU A 139 1.47 5.38 -15.81
C GLU A 139 0.06 5.04 -16.31
N ALA A 140 -0.08 4.68 -17.58
CA ALA A 140 -1.32 4.10 -18.08
C ALA A 140 -1.48 2.65 -17.55
N LYS A 141 -1.80 2.50 -16.25
CA LYS A 141 -2.16 1.20 -15.67
C LYS A 141 -3.48 0.73 -16.27
N ARG A 142 -3.51 -0.52 -16.75
CA ARG A 142 -4.75 -1.15 -17.25
C ARG A 142 -5.79 -1.18 -16.12
N ALA A 143 -7.06 -0.93 -16.42
CA ALA A 143 -8.13 -0.95 -15.42
C ALA A 143 -8.18 -2.29 -14.64
N ALA A 144 -7.91 -3.42 -15.31
CA ALA A 144 -7.84 -4.74 -14.67
C ALA A 144 -6.72 -4.84 -13.62
N VAL A 145 -5.57 -4.20 -13.87
CA VAL A 145 -4.45 -4.15 -12.93
C VAL A 145 -4.82 -3.31 -11.70
N LEU A 146 -5.43 -2.15 -11.90
CA LEU A 146 -5.91 -1.31 -10.78
C LEU A 146 -6.92 -2.07 -9.91
N GLN A 147 -7.77 -2.89 -10.52
CA GLN A 147 -8.72 -3.73 -9.80
C GLN A 147 -8.02 -4.78 -8.93
N LEU A 148 -6.94 -5.41 -9.43
CA LEU A 148 -6.15 -6.36 -8.65
C LEU A 148 -5.41 -5.68 -7.49
N HIS A 149 -4.85 -4.49 -7.68
CA HIS A 149 -4.25 -3.69 -6.59
C HIS A 149 -5.29 -3.36 -5.52
N ARG A 150 -6.51 -2.99 -5.93
CA ARG A 150 -7.62 -2.74 -5.00
C ARG A 150 -8.02 -4.00 -4.24
N GLU A 151 -8.10 -5.14 -4.93
CA GLU A 151 -8.41 -6.43 -4.32
C GLU A 151 -7.37 -6.80 -3.26
N LEU A 152 -6.08 -6.66 -3.57
CA LEU A 152 -4.99 -6.86 -2.62
C LEU A 152 -5.12 -5.93 -1.40
N TYR A 153 -5.40 -4.65 -1.62
CA TYR A 153 -5.57 -3.67 -0.54
C TYR A 153 -6.72 -4.06 0.40
N VAL A 154 -7.86 -4.52 -0.14
CA VAL A 154 -9.01 -4.95 0.66
C VAL A 154 -8.65 -6.18 1.50
N LEU A 155 -7.96 -7.17 0.92
CA LEU A 155 -7.53 -8.36 1.66
C LEU A 155 -6.54 -8.01 2.79
N LEU A 156 -5.58 -7.11 2.52
CA LEU A 156 -4.68 -6.58 3.54
C LEU A 156 -5.45 -5.88 4.66
N PHE A 157 -6.46 -5.08 4.29
CA PHE A 157 -7.31 -4.40 5.25
C PHE A 157 -8.11 -5.37 6.14
N GLU A 158 -8.77 -6.37 5.54
CA GLU A 158 -9.58 -7.36 6.27
C GLU A 158 -8.75 -8.20 7.24
N ARG A 159 -7.55 -8.58 6.83
CA ARG A 159 -6.61 -9.34 7.67
C ARG A 159 -6.32 -8.65 9.01
N GLU A 160 -6.33 -7.33 9.05
CA GLU A 160 -5.99 -6.55 10.25
C GLU A 160 -7.13 -6.38 11.25
N TYR A 161 -8.39 -6.51 10.83
CA TYR A 161 -9.54 -6.10 11.63
C TYR A 161 -10.57 -7.20 11.92
N GLY A 162 -10.27 -8.47 11.61
CA GLY A 162 -11.16 -9.59 11.89
C GLY A 162 -10.71 -10.48 13.04
N LEU A 163 -11.69 -11.02 13.78
CA LEU A 163 -11.49 -12.15 14.70
C LEU A 163 -11.38 -13.44 13.87
N TRP A 164 -10.20 -13.66 13.29
CA TRP A 164 -9.98 -14.77 12.38
C TRP A 164 -9.55 -16.03 13.13
N SER A 165 -10.18 -17.16 12.80
CA SER A 165 -9.67 -18.48 13.11
C SER A 165 -8.39 -18.77 12.31
N ARG A 166 -7.64 -19.80 12.71
CA ARG A 166 -6.44 -20.22 11.97
C ARG A 166 -6.74 -20.65 10.54
N SER A 167 -7.91 -21.25 10.30
CA SER A 167 -8.32 -21.65 8.95
C SER A 167 -8.58 -20.41 8.10
N GLU A 168 -9.33 -19.43 8.62
CA GLU A 168 -9.64 -18.21 7.88
C GLU A 168 -8.39 -17.39 7.56
N LEU A 169 -7.41 -17.32 8.48
CA LEU A 169 -6.12 -16.68 8.20
C LEU A 169 -5.36 -17.37 7.06
N GLN A 170 -5.44 -18.70 6.99
CA GLN A 170 -4.84 -19.46 5.89
C GLN A 170 -5.58 -19.18 4.57
N ASP A 171 -6.90 -19.17 4.58
CA ASP A 171 -7.73 -18.88 3.40
C ASP A 171 -7.46 -17.46 2.88
N GLN A 172 -7.36 -16.47 3.77
CA GLN A 172 -6.97 -15.10 3.42
C GLN A 172 -5.58 -15.04 2.80
N ARG A 173 -4.62 -15.78 3.36
CA ARG A 173 -3.26 -15.84 2.83
C ARG A 173 -3.24 -16.44 1.42
N GLU A 174 -3.98 -17.52 1.18
CA GLU A 174 -4.08 -18.11 -0.16
C GLU A 174 -4.82 -17.18 -1.13
N ALA A 175 -5.83 -16.43 -0.68
CA ALA A 175 -6.47 -15.39 -1.49
C ALA A 175 -5.47 -14.28 -1.90
N ILE A 176 -4.65 -13.80 -0.94
CA ILE A 176 -3.58 -12.83 -1.21
C ILE A 176 -2.57 -13.38 -2.22
N LYS A 177 -2.12 -14.64 -2.05
CA LYS A 177 -1.23 -15.29 -3.03
C LYS A 177 -1.87 -15.37 -4.42
N GLY A 178 -3.16 -15.70 -4.50
CA GLY A 178 -3.90 -15.72 -5.77
C GLY A 178 -4.00 -14.35 -6.45
N VAL A 179 -4.06 -13.25 -5.69
CA VAL A 179 -3.97 -11.89 -6.24
C VAL A 179 -2.55 -11.58 -6.71
N ILE A 180 -1.53 -11.89 -5.90
CA ILE A 180 -0.12 -11.68 -6.23
C ILE A 180 0.26 -12.44 -7.50
N GLU A 181 -0.17 -13.69 -7.64
CA GLU A 181 0.07 -14.49 -8.85
C GLU A 181 -0.58 -13.89 -10.09
N ARG A 182 -1.82 -13.42 -9.99
CA ARG A 182 -2.50 -12.72 -11.10
C ARG A 182 -1.77 -11.43 -11.48
N LEU A 183 -1.32 -10.64 -10.51
CA LEU A 183 -0.51 -9.45 -10.74
C LEU A 183 0.81 -9.80 -11.43
N TRP A 184 1.54 -10.79 -10.91
CA TRP A 184 2.81 -11.27 -11.47
C TRP A 184 2.68 -11.69 -12.94
N ARG A 185 1.72 -12.57 -13.23
CA ARG A 185 1.46 -13.09 -14.59
C ARG A 185 0.93 -12.02 -15.55
N SER A 186 0.35 -10.94 -15.02
CA SER A 186 -0.20 -9.88 -15.88
C SER A 186 0.88 -9.04 -16.57
N GLY A 187 2.13 -9.04 -16.08
CA GLY A 187 3.24 -8.31 -16.69
C GLY A 187 3.02 -6.80 -16.73
N GLU A 188 2.96 -6.14 -15.57
CA GLU A 188 2.65 -4.70 -15.48
C GLU A 188 3.65 -3.76 -16.18
N LEU A 189 4.88 -4.19 -16.42
CA LEU A 189 5.89 -3.38 -17.09
C LEU A 189 5.71 -3.48 -18.61
N GLN A 190 5.02 -2.47 -19.16
CA GLN A 190 4.96 -2.26 -20.60
C GLN A 190 6.37 -2.17 -21.19
N HIS A 191 6.65 -3.00 -22.20
CA HIS A 191 7.81 -2.84 -23.08
C HIS A 191 7.57 -1.81 -24.19
N GLU A 192 6.32 -1.37 -24.42
CA GLU A 192 5.98 -0.43 -25.50
C GLU A 192 5.06 0.70 -25.05
N LYS A 193 5.34 1.91 -25.55
CA LYS A 193 4.51 3.11 -25.33
C LYS A 193 3.10 2.89 -25.90
N PRO A 194 2.03 3.27 -25.18
CA PRO A 194 0.68 3.22 -25.71
C PRO A 194 0.57 4.16 -26.92
N THR A 195 0.15 3.61 -28.06
CA THR A 195 -0.17 4.40 -29.26
C THR A 195 -1.56 4.98 -29.10
N VAL A 196 -1.65 6.31 -29.09
CA VAL A 196 -2.94 7.01 -29.12
C VAL A 196 -3.53 6.84 -30.53
N ARG A 197 -4.72 6.26 -30.63
CA ARG A 197 -5.58 6.33 -31.82
C ARG A 197 -6.75 7.26 -31.53
#